data_AF-A0A0F9JDP1-F1
#
_entry.id   AF-A0A0F9JDP1-F1
#
_cell.length_a   1.000
_cell.length_b   1.000
_cell.length_c   1.000
_cell.angle_alpha   90.00
_cell.angle_beta   90.00
_cell.angle_gamma   90.00
#
_symmetry.space_group_name_H-M   'P 1'
#
loop_
_entity.id
_entity.type
_entity.pdbx_description
1 polymer ?
#
loop_
_entity_poly.entity_id
_entity_poly.type
_entity_poly.pdbx_seq_one_letter_code
_entity_poly.pdbx_strand_id
1 'polypeptide(L)'
;MRNPAVLARQALTIDHISNGRLELGIGTGVHGRDPVYEMIGIEDWEGPERVKRFKEQIEVIDRLLRQSVSNYDGQFYRLKEAKMNPAPVQKPRPPLTIAAMGDNMLKIAAQYADTWNSYGSTDWRAPADIIFENTKTRVELIDKYCEDIGRNPESLSHS
;
A
#
# COMPACT_ATOMS: atom_id res chain seq x y z
N MET A 1 6.70 -7.83 -7.81
CA MET A 1 5.45 -7.67 -7.05
C MET A 1 4.78 -9.03 -6.93
N ARG A 2 4.32 -9.36 -5.72
CA ARG A 2 3.65 -10.64 -5.46
C ARG A 2 2.21 -10.61 -5.96
N ASN A 3 1.65 -11.77 -6.28
CA ASN A 3 0.23 -11.89 -6.60
C ASN A 3 -0.63 -11.35 -5.43
N PRO A 4 -1.51 -10.36 -5.65
CA PRO A 4 -2.27 -9.72 -4.57
C PRO A 4 -3.21 -10.68 -3.85
N ALA A 5 -3.79 -11.66 -4.54
CA ALA A 5 -4.70 -12.62 -3.92
C ALA A 5 -3.96 -13.57 -2.97
N VAL A 6 -2.73 -13.97 -3.32
CA VAL A 6 -1.87 -14.77 -2.44
C VAL A 6 -1.47 -13.95 -1.21
N LEU A 7 -1.06 -12.70 -1.40
CA LEU A 7 -0.70 -11.81 -0.28
C LEU A 7 -1.89 -11.57 0.66
N ALA A 8 -3.08 -11.29 0.13
CA ALA A 8 -4.29 -11.13 0.92
C ALA A 8 -4.63 -12.40 1.73
N ARG A 9 -4.43 -13.59 1.14
CA ARG A 9 -4.62 -14.86 1.88
C ARG A 9 -3.62 -15.03 3.01
N GLN A 10 -2.35 -14.69 2.78
CA GLN A 10 -1.31 -14.73 3.81
C GLN A 10 -1.63 -13.75 4.95
N ALA A 11 -2.05 -12.53 4.62
CA ALA A 11 -2.47 -11.54 5.59
C ALA A 11 -3.67 -12.04 6.42
N LEU A 12 -4.69 -12.62 5.78
CA LEU A 12 -5.82 -13.22 6.48
C LEU A 12 -5.37 -14.32 7.46
N THR A 13 -4.47 -15.20 7.04
CA THR A 13 -3.94 -16.26 7.92
C THR A 13 -3.23 -15.67 9.14
N ILE A 14 -2.41 -14.65 8.95
CA ILE A 14 -1.68 -14.00 10.07
C ILE A 14 -2.65 -13.23 10.97
N ASP A 15 -3.64 -12.53 10.41
CA ASP A 15 -4.70 -11.86 11.15
C ASP A 15 -5.43 -12.85 12.08
N HIS A 16 -5.78 -14.04 11.59
CA HIS A 16 -6.39 -15.09 12.42
C HIS A 16 -5.44 -15.64 13.48
N ILE A 17 -4.22 -16.04 13.11
CA ILE A 17 -3.25 -16.63 14.06
C ILE A 17 -2.84 -15.62 15.14
N SER A 18 -2.74 -14.34 14.78
CA SER A 18 -2.38 -13.28 15.71
C SER A 18 -3.56 -12.81 16.57
N ASN A 19 -4.77 -13.32 16.33
CA ASN A 19 -6.02 -12.84 16.91
C ASN A 19 -6.22 -11.33 16.69
N GLY A 20 -6.08 -10.91 15.44
CA GLY A 20 -6.34 -9.56 15.00
C GLY A 20 -5.30 -8.53 15.43
N ARG A 21 -4.01 -8.89 15.36
CA ARG A 21 -2.89 -7.97 15.66
C ARG A 21 -2.03 -7.65 14.43
N LEU A 22 -2.49 -7.97 13.23
CA LEU A 22 -1.74 -7.68 12.01
C LEU A 22 -1.94 -6.23 11.59
N GLU A 23 -0.83 -5.56 11.28
CA GLU A 23 -0.77 -4.38 10.44
C GLU A 23 -0.02 -4.75 9.16
N LEU A 24 -0.65 -4.57 8.00
CA LEU A 24 -0.11 -5.00 6.73
C LEU A 24 0.60 -3.82 6.03
N GLY A 25 1.91 -3.73 6.26
CA GLY A 25 2.80 -2.78 5.59
C GLY A 25 3.15 -3.19 4.15
N ILE A 26 2.92 -2.29 3.18
CA ILE A 26 3.23 -2.53 1.76
C ILE A 26 3.75 -1.24 1.09
N GLY A 27 4.67 -1.40 0.14
CA GLY A 27 5.15 -0.33 -0.75
C GLY A 27 5.56 -0.87 -2.12
N THR A 28 6.08 0.00 -2.98
CA THR A 28 6.49 -0.36 -4.36
C THR A 28 7.86 -1.05 -4.45
N GLY A 29 8.58 -1.18 -3.34
CA GLY A 29 9.94 -1.71 -3.29
C GLY A 29 11.01 -0.62 -3.34
N VAL A 30 12.22 -0.99 -3.71
CA VAL A 30 13.39 -0.10 -3.73
C VAL A 30 13.30 0.93 -4.87
N HIS A 31 13.83 2.12 -4.63
CA HIS A 31 13.94 3.16 -5.66
C HIS A 31 14.92 2.74 -6.77
N GLY A 32 14.54 2.96 -8.02
CA GLY A 32 15.37 2.53 -9.17
C GLY A 32 15.34 1.02 -9.42
N ARG A 33 16.24 0.56 -10.28
CA ARG A 33 16.45 -0.86 -10.57
C ARG A 33 17.24 -1.52 -9.44
N ASP A 34 16.89 -2.76 -9.09
CA ASP A 34 17.58 -3.53 -8.06
C ASP A 34 17.90 -4.95 -8.56
N PRO A 35 19.18 -5.37 -8.59
CA PRO A 35 19.56 -6.72 -9.02
C PRO A 35 18.86 -7.85 -8.26
N VAL A 36 18.37 -7.59 -7.03
CA VAL A 36 17.65 -8.59 -6.23
C VAL A 36 16.43 -9.15 -6.97
N TYR A 37 15.76 -8.35 -7.80
CA TYR A 37 14.60 -8.79 -8.56
C TYR A 37 14.96 -9.87 -9.56
N GLU A 38 16.06 -9.70 -10.30
CA GLU A 38 16.60 -10.72 -11.21
C GLU A 38 17.01 -11.98 -10.42
N MET A 39 17.71 -11.80 -9.31
CA MET A 39 18.19 -12.91 -8.46
C MET A 39 17.06 -13.80 -7.94
N ILE A 40 15.86 -13.24 -7.72
CA ILE A 40 14.68 -13.98 -7.24
C ILE A 40 13.65 -14.27 -8.34
N GLY A 41 14.00 -14.01 -9.61
CA GLY A 41 13.17 -14.34 -10.77
C GLY A 41 11.88 -13.51 -10.87
N ILE A 42 11.91 -12.25 -10.45
CA ILE A 42 10.79 -11.32 -10.55
C ILE A 42 11.17 -10.18 -11.51
N GLU A 43 10.23 -9.80 -12.36
CA GLU A 43 10.40 -8.65 -13.25
C GLU A 43 10.63 -7.36 -12.45
N ASP A 44 11.65 -6.60 -12.83
CA ASP A 44 11.96 -5.30 -12.23
C ASP A 44 11.42 -4.18 -13.13
N TRP A 45 10.13 -3.92 -13.00
CA TRP A 45 9.49 -2.87 -13.80
C TRP A 45 10.05 -1.49 -13.47
N GLU A 46 9.99 -0.59 -14.44
CA GLU A 46 10.31 0.82 -14.23
C GLU A 46 9.34 1.49 -13.24
N GLY A 47 9.81 2.56 -12.59
CA GLY A 47 9.07 3.29 -11.54
C GLY A 47 7.59 3.57 -11.88
N PRO A 48 7.27 4.19 -13.02
CA PRO A 48 5.88 4.47 -13.40
C PRO A 48 5.01 3.22 -13.53
N GLU A 49 5.53 2.13 -14.08
CA GLU A 49 4.78 0.88 -14.21
C GLU A 49 4.62 0.20 -12.84
N ARG A 50 5.63 0.23 -11.97
CA ARG A 50 5.51 -0.26 -10.59
C ARG A 50 4.40 0.43 -9.83
N VAL A 51 4.25 1.75 -9.97
CA VAL A 51 3.17 2.52 -9.31
C VAL A 51 1.80 2.12 -9.86
N LYS A 52 1.65 1.96 -11.18
CA LYS A 52 0.36 1.53 -11.80
C LYS A 52 -0.05 0.13 -11.31
N ARG A 53 0.89 -0.81 -11.32
CA ARG A 53 0.68 -2.18 -10.81
C ARG A 53 0.40 -2.18 -9.31
N PHE A 54 1.10 -1.37 -8.51
CA PHE A 54 0.86 -1.26 -7.08
C PHE A 54 -0.55 -0.74 -6.77
N LYS A 55 -1.03 0.25 -7.52
CA LYS A 55 -2.40 0.74 -7.38
C LYS A 55 -3.42 -0.40 -7.53
N GLU A 56 -3.36 -1.17 -8.61
CA GLU A 56 -4.28 -2.31 -8.79
C GLU A 56 -4.06 -3.39 -7.72
N GLN A 57 -2.82 -3.59 -7.28
CA GLN A 57 -2.51 -4.56 -6.22
C GLN A 57 -3.24 -4.21 -4.92
N ILE A 58 -3.20 -2.93 -4.52
CA ILE A 58 -3.89 -2.43 -3.32
C ILE A 58 -5.41 -2.50 -3.48
N GLU A 59 -5.95 -2.14 -4.64
CA GLU A 59 -7.39 -2.28 -4.93
C GLU A 59 -7.86 -3.72 -4.77
N VAL A 60 -7.09 -4.68 -5.27
CA VAL A 60 -7.40 -6.11 -5.15
C VAL A 60 -7.31 -6.58 -3.69
N ILE A 61 -6.26 -6.20 -2.96
CA ILE A 61 -6.06 -6.58 -1.55
C ILE A 61 -7.17 -6.00 -0.66
N ASP A 62 -7.44 -4.70 -0.78
CA ASP A 62 -8.49 -4.02 -0.03
C ASP A 62 -9.86 -4.68 -0.26
N ARG A 63 -10.19 -4.95 -1.53
CA ARG A 63 -11.44 -5.62 -1.92
C ARG A 63 -11.55 -7.02 -1.33
N LEU A 64 -10.52 -7.86 -1.51
CA LEU A 64 -10.51 -9.24 -1.02
C LEU A 64 -10.62 -9.33 0.50
N LEU A 65 -10.05 -8.38 1.24
CA LEU A 65 -10.08 -8.40 2.70
C LEU A 65 -11.37 -7.79 3.28
N ARG A 66 -12.14 -7.02 2.50
CA ARG A 66 -13.41 -6.43 2.93
C ARG A 66 -14.64 -7.24 2.50
N GLN A 67 -14.53 -8.03 1.44
CA GLN A 67 -15.67 -8.69 0.81
C GLN A 67 -15.55 -10.22 0.92
N SER A 68 -16.69 -10.91 1.00
CA SER A 68 -16.72 -12.38 0.99
C SER A 68 -16.44 -12.97 -0.38
N VAL A 69 -16.86 -12.29 -1.44
CA VAL A 69 -16.65 -12.64 -2.85
C VAL A 69 -16.28 -11.39 -3.64
N SER A 70 -15.23 -11.48 -4.46
CA SER A 70 -14.71 -10.34 -5.21
C SER A 70 -14.48 -10.68 -6.68
N ASN A 71 -14.90 -9.76 -7.54
CA ASN A 71 -14.49 -9.69 -8.94
C ASN A 71 -13.61 -8.45 -9.14
N TYR A 72 -12.66 -8.52 -10.06
CA TYR A 72 -11.78 -7.42 -10.43
C TYR A 72 -11.30 -7.66 -11.86
N ASP A 73 -11.28 -6.63 -12.70
CA ASP A 73 -10.87 -6.73 -14.11
C ASP A 73 -10.00 -5.51 -14.45
N GLY A 74 -8.75 -5.56 -13.97
CA GLY A 74 -7.75 -4.52 -14.20
C GLY A 74 -6.80 -4.88 -15.34
N GLN A 75 -5.86 -3.99 -15.61
CA GLN A 75 -4.82 -4.19 -16.62
C GLN A 75 -3.84 -5.30 -16.20
N PHE A 76 -3.53 -5.42 -14.91
CA PHE A 76 -2.48 -6.30 -14.39
C PHE A 76 -3.02 -7.47 -13.59
N TYR A 77 -4.17 -7.31 -12.94
CA TYR A 77 -4.79 -8.35 -12.13
C TYR A 77 -6.25 -8.58 -12.50
N ARG A 78 -6.67 -9.83 -12.38
CA ARG A 78 -8.06 -10.24 -12.59
C ARG A 78 -8.50 -11.19 -11.49
N LEU A 79 -9.71 -10.98 -10.99
CA LEU A 79 -10.41 -11.88 -10.08
C LEU A 79 -11.76 -12.26 -10.67
N LYS A 80 -12.11 -13.53 -10.59
CA LYS A 80 -13.42 -14.05 -10.94
C LYS A 80 -13.97 -14.85 -9.76
N GLU A 81 -15.03 -14.34 -9.16
CA GLU A 81 -15.72 -14.95 -8.00
C GLU A 81 -14.76 -15.39 -6.89
N ALA A 82 -13.70 -14.61 -6.66
CA ALA A 82 -12.67 -14.95 -5.70
C ALA A 82 -13.22 -14.86 -4.28
N LYS A 83 -13.15 -15.95 -3.52
CA LYS A 83 -13.73 -16.04 -2.16
C LYS A 83 -12.67 -15.89 -1.08
N MET A 84 -12.91 -15.04 -0.10
CA MET A 84 -12.03 -14.85 1.06
C MET A 84 -12.76 -15.27 2.34
N ASN A 85 -12.78 -16.58 2.60
CA ASN A 85 -13.34 -17.17 3.83
C ASN A 85 -12.26 -17.93 4.62
N PRO A 86 -12.30 -17.90 5.97
CA PRO A 86 -13.18 -17.04 6.79
C PRO A 86 -12.88 -15.54 6.56
N ALA A 87 -13.80 -14.67 6.93
CA ALA A 87 -13.54 -13.22 6.89
C ALA A 87 -12.44 -12.85 7.92
N PRO A 88 -11.73 -11.72 7.75
CA PRO A 88 -10.78 -11.26 8.76
C PRO A 88 -11.42 -11.06 10.14
N VAL A 89 -10.61 -11.32 11.17
CA VAL A 89 -10.89 -11.02 12.58
C VAL A 89 -11.04 -9.51 12.74
N GLN A 90 -10.06 -8.75 12.25
CA GLN A 90 -10.09 -7.28 12.26
C GLN A 90 -11.14 -6.72 11.30
N LYS A 91 -11.81 -5.62 11.71
CA LYS A 91 -12.79 -4.89 10.88
C LYS A 91 -12.32 -3.45 10.64
N PRO A 92 -12.58 -2.89 9.44
CA PRO A 92 -13.23 -3.52 8.29
C PRO A 92 -12.35 -4.55 7.56
N ARG A 93 -11.05 -4.53 7.83
CA ARG A 93 -10.00 -5.48 7.43
C ARG A 93 -8.75 -5.22 8.32
N PRO A 94 -7.66 -6.01 8.22
CA PRO A 94 -6.39 -5.58 8.80
C PRO A 94 -5.98 -4.18 8.29
N PRO A 95 -5.48 -3.27 9.15
CA PRO A 95 -4.96 -1.98 8.75
C PRO A 95 -3.89 -2.12 7.68
N LEU A 96 -3.98 -1.26 6.67
CA LEU A 96 -2.99 -1.14 5.61
C LEU A 96 -2.08 0.03 5.91
N THR A 97 -0.78 -0.26 5.98
CA THR A 97 0.25 0.75 6.10
C THR A 97 0.96 0.91 4.77
N ILE A 98 0.84 2.08 4.15
CA ILE A 98 1.39 2.32 2.81
C ILE A 98 2.60 3.23 2.91
N ALA A 99 3.75 2.72 2.48
CA ALA A 99 4.96 3.51 2.32
C ALA A 99 4.86 4.36 1.03
N ALA A 100 4.88 5.69 1.17
CA ALA A 100 4.69 6.60 0.05
C ALA A 100 5.50 7.89 0.19
N MET A 101 6.11 8.35 -0.91
CA MET A 101 6.86 9.61 -0.96
C MET A 101 6.55 10.47 -2.19
N GLY A 102 6.31 9.84 -3.34
CA GLY A 102 5.98 10.55 -4.59
C GLY A 102 4.49 10.86 -4.72
N ASP A 103 4.15 11.91 -5.46
CA ASP A 103 2.77 12.41 -5.67
C ASP A 103 1.75 11.29 -5.94
N ASN A 104 1.99 10.41 -6.92
CA ASN A 104 1.06 9.32 -7.24
C ASN A 104 0.92 8.30 -6.10
N MET A 105 1.99 8.05 -5.35
CA MET A 105 1.94 7.13 -4.20
C MET A 105 1.21 7.75 -3.01
N LEU A 106 1.36 9.06 -2.78
CA LEU A 106 0.62 9.78 -1.76
C LEU A 106 -0.89 9.76 -2.06
N LYS A 107 -1.29 9.92 -3.32
CA LYS A 107 -2.68 9.75 -3.75
C LYS A 107 -3.23 8.35 -3.46
N ILE A 108 -2.42 7.31 -3.67
CA ILE A 108 -2.81 5.92 -3.34
C ILE A 108 -2.94 5.75 -1.81
N ALA A 109 -1.99 6.28 -1.04
CA ALA A 109 -2.03 6.23 0.41
C ALA A 109 -3.26 6.96 0.98
N ALA A 110 -3.54 8.18 0.51
CA ALA A 110 -4.72 8.95 0.88
C ALA A 110 -6.03 8.17 0.63
N GLN A 111 -6.09 7.38 -0.45
CA GLN A 111 -7.29 6.63 -0.80
C GLN A 111 -7.46 5.31 0.00
N TYR A 112 -6.39 4.59 0.31
CA TYR A 112 -6.47 3.19 0.77
C TYR A 112 -5.80 2.90 2.12
N ALA A 113 -4.84 3.72 2.55
CA ALA A 113 -4.08 3.45 3.76
C ALA A 113 -4.87 3.80 5.02
N ASP A 114 -4.66 3.04 6.08
CA ASP A 114 -5.04 3.44 7.44
C ASP A 114 -3.87 4.16 8.12
N THR A 115 -2.63 3.82 7.73
CA THR A 115 -1.41 4.51 8.14
C THR A 115 -0.55 4.83 6.92
N TRP A 116 -0.14 6.07 6.78
CA TRP A 116 0.88 6.47 5.82
C TRP A 116 2.24 6.41 6.52
N ASN A 117 3.16 5.66 5.92
CA ASN A 117 4.56 5.65 6.34
C ASN A 117 5.43 6.43 5.36
N SER A 118 6.31 7.26 5.90
CA SER A 118 7.26 8.06 5.13
C SER A 118 8.64 8.04 5.78
N TYR A 119 9.66 8.32 4.98
CA TYR A 119 10.98 8.67 5.49
C TYR A 119 11.41 9.96 4.79
N GLY A 120 12.01 10.89 5.54
CA GLY A 120 12.12 12.28 5.07
C GLY A 120 12.99 12.47 3.83
N SER A 121 13.84 11.51 3.45
CA SER A 121 14.64 11.58 2.22
C SER A 121 15.02 10.20 1.68
N THR A 122 15.02 10.03 0.35
CA THR A 122 15.63 8.86 -0.33
C THR A 122 17.13 8.83 -0.25
N ASP A 123 17.76 9.97 0.06
CA ASP A 123 19.16 10.03 0.46
C ASP A 123 19.24 9.96 1.99
N TRP A 124 19.78 8.85 2.50
CA TRP A 124 19.99 8.61 3.93
C TRP A 124 21.04 9.54 4.56
N ARG A 125 21.79 10.29 3.73
CA ARG A 125 22.75 11.31 4.17
C ARG A 125 22.18 12.73 4.09
N ALA A 126 20.93 12.89 3.69
CA ALA A 126 20.32 14.21 3.59
C ALA A 126 20.41 14.94 4.94
N PRO A 127 20.75 16.24 4.93
CA PRO A 127 20.78 16.99 6.16
C PRO A 127 19.37 17.15 6.74
N ALA A 128 19.31 17.39 8.06
CA ALA A 128 18.06 17.32 8.82
C ALA A 128 17.01 18.33 8.33
N ASP A 129 17.43 19.53 7.92
CA ASP A 129 16.56 20.55 7.35
C ASP A 129 15.84 20.07 6.08
N ILE A 130 16.56 19.40 5.17
CA ILE A 130 15.98 18.80 3.97
C ILE A 130 14.96 17.71 4.33
N ILE A 131 15.29 16.87 5.32
CA ILE A 131 14.37 15.83 5.82
C ILE A 131 13.09 16.47 6.39
N PHE A 132 13.20 17.53 7.18
CA PHE A 132 12.07 18.23 7.78
C PHE A 132 11.19 18.90 6.72
N GLU A 133 11.78 19.66 5.79
CA GLU A 133 11.03 20.34 4.73
C GLU A 133 10.30 19.32 3.84
N ASN A 134 10.98 18.26 3.40
CA ASN A 134 10.35 17.20 2.62
C ASN A 134 9.18 16.53 3.37
N THR A 135 9.35 16.27 4.66
CA THR A 135 8.30 15.65 5.48
C THR A 135 7.09 16.58 5.58
N LYS A 136 7.33 17.87 5.87
CA LYS A 136 6.27 18.88 5.94
C LYS A 136 5.50 18.99 4.63
N THR A 137 6.19 19.10 3.50
CA THR A 137 5.54 19.18 2.18
C THR A 137 4.69 17.94 1.89
N ARG A 138 5.15 16.74 2.27
CA ARG A 138 4.39 15.51 2.03
C ARG A 138 3.16 15.39 2.93
N VAL A 139 3.23 15.87 4.17
CA VAL A 139 2.06 15.97 5.08
C VAL A 139 1.01 16.89 4.46
N GLU A 140 1.40 18.10 4.02
CA GLU A 140 0.48 19.04 3.37
C GLU A 140 -0.16 18.44 2.11
N LEU A 141 0.61 17.70 1.31
CA LEU A 141 0.10 17.05 0.10
C LEU A 141 -0.89 15.91 0.41
N ILE A 142 -0.58 15.04 1.37
CA ILE A 142 -1.47 13.91 1.66
C ILE A 142 -2.77 14.37 2.33
N ASP A 143 -2.71 15.39 3.18
CA ASP A 143 -3.90 16.01 3.78
C ASP A 143 -4.77 16.59 2.67
N LYS A 144 -4.17 17.34 1.74
CA LYS A 144 -4.86 17.85 0.56
C LYS A 144 -5.50 16.72 -0.27
N TYR A 145 -4.81 15.62 -0.53
CA TYR A 145 -5.39 14.52 -1.31
C TYR A 145 -6.52 13.81 -0.57
N CYS A 146 -6.46 13.70 0.76
CA CYS A 146 -7.57 13.22 1.57
C CYS A 146 -8.79 14.14 1.40
N GLU A 147 -8.61 15.46 1.52
CA GLU A 147 -9.68 16.44 1.32
C GLU A 147 -10.27 16.38 -0.09
N ASP A 148 -9.43 16.30 -1.13
CA ASP A 148 -9.84 16.24 -2.53
C ASP A 148 -10.75 15.02 -2.83
N ILE A 149 -10.64 13.93 -2.04
CA ILE A 149 -11.50 12.74 -2.15
C ILE A 149 -12.60 12.66 -1.08
N GLY A 150 -12.75 13.70 -0.24
CA GLY A 150 -13.74 13.75 0.84
C GLY A 150 -13.43 12.87 2.05
N ARG A 151 -12.16 12.47 2.24
CA ARG A 151 -11.67 11.76 3.43
C ARG A 151 -11.20 12.78 4.46
N ASN A 152 -11.58 12.60 5.74
CA ASN A 152 -10.98 13.38 6.83
C ASN A 152 -9.48 13.06 6.94
N PRO A 153 -8.55 14.03 6.78
CA PRO A 153 -7.11 13.81 6.93
C PRO A 153 -6.72 13.17 8.27
N GLU A 154 -7.40 13.54 9.37
CA GLU A 154 -7.12 12.98 10.71
C GLU A 154 -7.45 11.49 10.84
N SER A 155 -8.19 10.91 9.88
CA SER A 155 -8.45 9.47 9.83
C SER A 155 -7.27 8.65 9.29
N LEU A 156 -6.21 9.30 8.82
CA LEU A 156 -4.98 8.67 8.34
C LEU A 156 -3.89 8.86 9.38
N SER A 157 -3.40 7.77 9.97
CA SER A 157 -2.27 7.86 10.90
C SER A 157 -0.97 8.11 10.14
N HIS A 158 -0.05 8.89 10.70
CA HIS A 158 1.27 9.15 10.12
C HIS A 158 2.35 8.41 10.92
N SER A 159 3.27 7.72 10.23
CA SER A 159 4.38 6.96 10.83
C SER A 159 5.71 7.19 10.14
#